data_AF-A0A1Y3UD64-F1
#
_entry.id   AF-A0A1Y3UD64-F1
#
_cell.length_a   1.000
_cell.length_b   1.000
_cell.length_c   1.000
_cell.angle_alpha   90.00
_cell.angle_beta   90.00
_cell.angle_gamma   90.00
#
_symmetry.space_group_name_H-M   'P 1'
#
loop_
_entity.id
_entity.type
_entity.pdbx_description
1 polymer ?
#
loop_
_entity_poly.entity_id
_entity_poly.type
_entity_poly.pdbx_seq_one_letter_code
_entity_poly.pdbx_strand_id
1 'polypeptide(L)'
;MAQSAHRFSRKELVRLLDGTIGHTLGEIDSANVLGRSERNKGNAGAVFEQSVLGYPADSDKRPDLIVDGVPTELKVTGLVASPKSSRGWRAKEPMSITAVTPDDIVKEEFFTSAFWEKAEHLLIVYYLYVRPGKGI
;
A
#
# COMPACT_ATOMS: atom_id res chain seq x y z
N MET A 1 -7.73 -15.06 -17.18
CA MET A 1 -8.93 -14.23 -16.95
C MET A 1 -8.48 -13.06 -16.08
N ALA A 2 -8.70 -11.82 -16.50
CA ALA A 2 -8.34 -10.67 -15.67
C ALA A 2 -9.16 -10.75 -14.38
N GLN A 3 -8.47 -10.76 -13.23
CA GLN A 3 -9.15 -10.72 -11.93
C GLN A 3 -9.90 -9.39 -11.84
N SER A 4 -11.08 -9.34 -11.23
CA SER A 4 -11.76 -8.06 -11.03
C SER A 4 -11.16 -7.34 -9.81
N ALA A 5 -10.97 -6.02 -9.89
CA ALA A 5 -10.50 -5.21 -8.76
C ALA A 5 -11.33 -5.44 -7.49
N HIS A 6 -10.67 -5.33 -6.33
CA HIS A 6 -11.26 -5.70 -5.04
C HIS A 6 -12.19 -4.60 -4.52
N ARG A 7 -13.46 -4.94 -4.30
CA ARG A 7 -14.50 -3.93 -4.01
C ARG A 7 -14.69 -3.77 -2.51
N PHE A 8 -14.69 -2.53 -2.05
CA PHE A 8 -14.95 -2.16 -0.67
C PHE A 8 -15.86 -0.95 -0.59
N SER A 9 -16.59 -0.82 0.51
CA SER A 9 -17.12 0.50 0.90
C SER A 9 -16.08 1.28 1.70
N ARG A 10 -16.12 2.61 1.65
CA ARG A 10 -15.22 3.42 2.51
C ARG A 10 -15.40 3.10 3.99
N LYS A 11 -16.65 2.87 4.43
CA LYS A 11 -16.97 2.51 5.82
C LYS A 11 -16.30 1.20 6.24
N GLU A 12 -16.32 0.21 5.35
CA GLU A 12 -15.67 -1.08 5.59
C GLU A 12 -14.15 -0.95 5.66
N LEU A 13 -13.54 -0.23 4.71
CA LEU A 13 -12.09 0.01 4.70
C LEU A 13 -11.61 0.70 5.97
N VAL A 14 -12.31 1.77 6.38
CA VAL A 14 -11.98 2.47 7.62
C VAL A 14 -12.06 1.52 8.81
N ARG A 15 -13.12 0.72 8.93
CA ARG A 15 -13.25 -0.26 10.03
C ARG A 15 -12.11 -1.28 10.05
N LEU A 16 -11.73 -1.82 8.89
CA LEU A 16 -10.65 -2.80 8.78
C LEU A 16 -9.30 -2.17 9.15
N LEU A 17 -9.00 -0.99 8.62
CA LEU A 17 -7.73 -0.30 8.84
C LEU A 17 -7.60 0.25 10.27
N ASP A 18 -8.68 0.80 10.85
CA ASP A 18 -8.70 1.25 12.25
C ASP A 18 -8.43 0.10 13.21
N GLY A 19 -8.89 -1.11 12.87
CA GLY A 19 -8.59 -2.34 13.62
C GLY A 19 -7.11 -2.73 13.63
N THR A 20 -6.27 -2.12 12.79
CA THR A 20 -4.82 -2.36 12.77
C THR A 20 -4.02 -1.37 13.62
N ILE A 21 -4.66 -0.29 14.09
CA ILE A 21 -3.97 0.75 14.86
C ILE A 21 -3.52 0.18 16.20
N GLY A 22 -2.24 0.39 16.51
CA GLY A 22 -1.63 -0.10 17.76
C GLY A 22 -1.09 -1.53 17.65
N HIS A 23 -1.29 -2.22 16.52
CA HIS A 23 -0.77 -3.55 16.28
C HIS A 23 0.52 -3.55 15.46
N THR A 24 1.36 -4.55 15.67
CA THR A 24 2.52 -4.81 14.82
C THR A 24 2.11 -5.51 13.54
N LEU A 25 2.94 -5.41 12.48
CA LEU A 25 2.70 -6.17 11.23
C LEU A 25 2.60 -7.69 11.48
N GLY A 26 3.31 -8.23 12.48
CA GLY A 26 3.24 -9.64 12.81
C GLY A 26 1.95 -10.05 13.52
N GLU A 27 1.35 -9.15 14.31
CA GLU A 27 0.08 -9.42 15.00
C GLU A 27 -1.11 -9.44 14.03
N ILE A 28 -1.07 -8.62 12.98
CA ILE A 28 -2.14 -8.56 11.98
C ILE A 28 -1.93 -9.53 10.81
N ASP A 29 -0.84 -10.30 10.79
CA ASP A 29 -0.47 -11.21 9.68
C ASP A 29 -1.17 -12.57 9.75
N SER A 30 -2.50 -12.58 9.64
CA SER A 30 -3.32 -13.78 9.63
C SER A 30 -3.04 -14.74 8.46
N ALA A 31 -2.54 -14.24 7.32
CA ALA A 31 -2.18 -15.05 6.15
C ALA A 31 -0.74 -15.58 6.19
N ASN A 32 0.01 -15.36 7.29
CA ASN A 32 1.41 -15.78 7.45
C ASN A 32 2.32 -15.31 6.30
N VAL A 33 2.10 -14.09 5.81
CA VAL A 33 2.91 -13.44 4.77
C VAL A 33 4.37 -13.35 5.19
N LEU A 34 4.63 -12.95 6.43
CA LEU A 34 5.98 -12.72 6.96
C LEU A 34 6.76 -14.02 7.20
N GLY A 35 6.06 -15.14 7.41
CA GLY A 35 6.69 -16.44 7.64
C GLY A 35 7.03 -17.21 6.36
N ARG A 36 6.38 -16.89 5.24
CA ARG A 36 6.54 -17.61 3.96
C ARG A 36 7.41 -16.89 2.92
N SER A 37 7.79 -15.64 3.16
CA SER A 37 8.60 -14.84 2.23
C SER A 37 9.96 -14.45 2.82
N GLU A 38 10.96 -14.34 1.95
CA GLU A 38 12.20 -13.66 2.33
C GLU A 38 11.88 -12.21 2.73
N ARG A 39 12.61 -11.71 3.74
CA ARG A 39 12.41 -10.35 4.26
C ARG A 39 12.68 -9.32 3.16
N ASN A 40 11.61 -8.75 2.62
CA ASN A 40 11.67 -7.69 1.63
C ASN A 40 10.69 -6.55 1.96
N LYS A 41 10.83 -5.43 1.26
CA LYS A 41 10.04 -4.20 1.50
C LYS A 41 8.55 -4.38 1.16
N GLY A 42 8.23 -5.26 0.20
CA GLY A 42 6.86 -5.54 -0.24
C GLY A 42 6.04 -6.33 0.78
N ASN A 43 6.69 -6.98 1.76
CA ASN A 43 6.00 -7.78 2.77
C ASN A 43 4.97 -6.97 3.58
N ALA A 44 5.25 -5.70 3.89
CA ALA A 44 4.27 -4.86 4.61
C ALA A 44 3.01 -4.62 3.77
N GLY A 45 3.17 -4.33 2.47
CA GLY A 45 2.05 -4.22 1.53
C GLY A 45 1.23 -5.51 1.47
N ALA A 46 1.92 -6.63 1.26
CA ALA A 46 1.29 -7.95 1.18
C ALA A 46 0.54 -8.36 2.46
N VAL A 47 0.98 -7.94 3.65
CA VAL A 47 0.24 -8.15 4.90
C VAL A 47 -1.11 -7.40 4.86
N PHE A 48 -1.14 -6.15 4.42
CA PHE A 48 -2.40 -5.42 4.32
C PHE A 48 -3.31 -5.99 3.24
N GLU A 49 -2.78 -6.36 2.09
CA GLU A 49 -3.54 -7.00 1.00
C GLU A 49 -4.19 -8.31 1.47
N GLN A 50 -3.40 -9.21 2.06
CA GLN A 50 -3.81 -10.61 2.26
C GLN A 50 -4.37 -10.89 3.65
N SER A 51 -3.86 -10.20 4.68
CA SER A 51 -4.24 -10.46 6.06
C SER A 51 -5.29 -9.47 6.57
N VAL A 52 -5.28 -8.21 6.10
CA VAL A 52 -6.23 -7.17 6.53
C VAL A 52 -7.41 -7.03 5.56
N LEU A 53 -7.13 -6.94 4.25
CA LEU A 53 -8.15 -6.76 3.22
C LEU A 53 -8.63 -8.09 2.62
N GLY A 54 -7.87 -9.16 2.80
CA GLY A 54 -8.31 -10.53 2.53
C GLY A 54 -8.33 -10.94 1.05
N TYR A 55 -7.62 -10.23 0.18
CA TYR A 55 -7.48 -10.61 -1.23
C TYR A 55 -6.11 -11.22 -1.53
N PRO A 56 -6.01 -12.18 -2.47
CA PRO A 56 -4.73 -12.80 -2.84
C PRO A 56 -3.81 -11.78 -3.53
N ALA A 57 -2.52 -12.11 -3.66
CA ALA A 57 -1.59 -11.28 -4.41
C ALA A 57 -2.13 -10.98 -5.83
N ASP A 58 -2.26 -9.69 -6.16
CA ASP A 58 -2.67 -9.18 -7.46
C ASP A 58 -1.47 -8.49 -8.12
N SER A 59 -1.22 -8.77 -9.40
CA SER A 59 -0.12 -8.20 -10.19
C SER A 59 -0.62 -7.39 -11.37
N ASP A 60 -1.93 -7.15 -11.44
CA ASP A 60 -2.53 -6.38 -12.51
C ASP A 60 -2.07 -4.91 -12.47
N LYS A 61 -2.07 -4.26 -13.65
CA LYS A 61 -1.58 -2.88 -13.80
C LYS A 61 -2.58 -1.84 -13.30
N ARG A 62 -3.84 -2.22 -13.10
CA ARG A 62 -4.90 -1.33 -12.60
C ARG A 62 -4.72 -0.94 -11.13
N PRO A 63 -5.51 0.01 -10.61
CA PRO A 63 -5.65 0.21 -9.18
C PRO A 63 -6.12 -1.03 -8.42
N ASP A 64 -5.62 -1.21 -7.20
CA ASP A 64 -5.88 -2.42 -6.39
C ASP A 64 -7.36 -2.57 -6.01
N LEU A 65 -8.02 -1.45 -5.67
CA LEU A 65 -9.33 -1.43 -5.06
C LEU A 65 -10.37 -0.66 -5.91
N ILE A 66 -11.64 -0.99 -5.71
CA ILE A 66 -12.78 -0.14 -6.06
C ILE A 66 -13.47 0.27 -4.76
N VAL A 67 -13.37 1.54 -4.39
CA VAL A 67 -13.92 2.09 -3.15
C VAL A 67 -15.14 2.94 -3.46
N ASP A 68 -16.33 2.48 -3.06
CA ASP A 68 -17.61 3.14 -3.36
C ASP A 68 -17.77 3.49 -4.86
N GLY A 69 -17.24 2.65 -5.73
CA GLY A 69 -17.28 2.83 -7.20
C GLY A 69 -16.08 3.57 -7.79
N VAL A 70 -15.16 4.07 -6.96
CA VAL A 70 -13.97 4.81 -7.40
C VAL A 70 -12.74 3.89 -7.42
N PRO A 71 -12.02 3.75 -8.54
CA PRO A 71 -10.73 3.06 -8.57
C PRO A 71 -9.76 3.72 -7.59
N THR A 72 -9.11 2.93 -6.73
CA THR A 72 -8.23 3.44 -5.67
C THR A 72 -7.02 2.54 -5.53
N GLU A 73 -5.84 3.13 -5.58
CA GLU A 73 -4.56 2.44 -5.38
C GLU A 73 -4.22 2.40 -3.89
N LEU A 74 -3.88 1.21 -3.38
CA LEU A 74 -3.40 1.02 -2.02
C LEU A 74 -1.89 1.21 -1.97
N LYS A 75 -1.40 2.06 -1.07
CA LYS A 75 0.02 2.17 -0.78
C LYS A 75 0.31 2.05 0.70
N VAL A 76 1.15 1.09 1.05
CA VAL A 76 1.64 0.89 2.41
C VAL A 76 3.06 1.41 2.51
N THR A 77 3.33 2.36 3.42
CA THR A 77 4.66 2.95 3.57
C THR A 77 5.07 3.19 5.01
N GLY A 78 6.36 3.04 5.29
CA GLY A 78 6.91 3.18 6.62
C GLY A 78 7.16 4.64 6.99
N LEU A 79 6.92 4.99 8.24
CA LEU A 79 7.33 6.25 8.87
C LEU A 79 8.52 6.02 9.79
N VAL A 80 9.42 7.00 9.86
CA VAL A 80 10.54 7.03 10.82
C VAL A 80 10.60 8.37 11.53
N ALA A 81 11.04 8.34 12.79
CA ALA A 81 11.26 9.56 13.55
C ALA A 81 12.28 10.47 12.84
N SER A 82 11.97 11.77 12.79
CA SER A 82 12.82 12.78 12.19
C SER A 82 12.72 14.11 12.94
N PRO A 83 13.76 14.47 13.72
CA PRO A 83 13.85 15.77 14.38
C PRO A 83 13.88 16.96 13.41
N LYS A 84 14.19 16.70 12.12
CA LYS A 84 14.25 17.72 11.07
C LYS A 84 12.87 18.04 10.45
N SER A 85 11.84 17.27 10.78
CA SER A 85 10.48 17.52 10.30
C SER A 85 9.67 18.23 11.39
N SER A 86 8.79 19.15 10.99
CA SER A 86 7.93 19.90 11.93
C SER A 86 6.99 19.01 12.75
N ARG A 87 6.65 17.82 12.24
CA ARG A 87 5.79 16.85 12.93
C ARG A 87 6.55 15.68 13.57
N GLY A 88 7.89 15.68 13.54
CA GLY A 88 8.71 14.60 14.11
C GLY A 88 8.75 13.30 13.30
N TRP A 89 8.11 13.23 12.12
CA TRP A 89 8.05 12.03 11.28
C TRP A 89 8.39 12.33 9.82
N ARG A 90 9.00 11.36 9.14
CA ARG A 90 9.19 11.38 7.69
C ARG A 90 8.95 10.00 7.08
N ALA A 91 8.68 9.95 5.78
CA ALA A 91 8.68 8.70 5.03
C ALA A 91 10.05 8.00 5.16
N LYS A 92 10.01 6.70 5.42
CA LYS A 92 11.19 5.82 5.50
C LYS A 92 11.91 5.77 4.17
N GLU A 93 11.16 5.67 3.08
CA GLU A 93 11.63 5.50 1.72
C GLU A 93 10.65 6.10 0.70
N PRO A 94 11.10 6.37 -0.54
CA PRO A 94 10.22 6.73 -1.64
C PRO A 94 9.20 5.63 -1.94
N MET A 95 8.07 6.02 -2.49
CA MET A 95 6.97 5.14 -2.84
C MET A 95 6.86 5.01 -4.36
N SER A 96 6.92 3.79 -4.87
CA SER A 96 6.72 3.52 -6.29
C SER A 96 5.23 3.60 -6.63
N ILE A 97 4.88 4.33 -7.69
CA ILE A 97 3.50 4.39 -8.21
C ILE A 97 3.32 3.37 -9.32
N THR A 98 4.07 3.51 -10.41
CA THR A 98 4.04 2.60 -11.57
C THR A 98 5.45 2.44 -12.15
N ALA A 99 5.68 1.32 -12.85
CA ALA A 99 6.86 1.15 -13.69
C ALA A 99 6.66 1.90 -15.01
N VAL A 100 7.75 2.43 -15.57
CA VAL A 100 7.73 3.15 -16.85
C VAL A 100 8.29 2.26 -17.93
N THR A 101 7.53 2.07 -19.01
CA THR A 101 8.03 1.47 -20.25
C THR A 101 8.30 2.59 -21.26
N PRO A 102 9.55 2.86 -21.66
CA PRO A 102 9.88 3.96 -22.57
C PRO A 102 9.09 3.94 -23.89
N ASP A 103 8.84 2.77 -24.45
CA ASP A 103 8.10 2.64 -25.72
C ASP A 103 6.59 2.87 -25.57
N ASP A 104 6.05 2.77 -24.35
CA ASP A 104 4.62 2.97 -24.09
C ASP A 104 4.36 4.39 -23.60
N ILE A 105 5.21 4.95 -22.72
CA ILE A 105 4.99 6.28 -22.12
C ILE A 105 4.93 7.41 -23.16
N VAL A 106 5.63 7.27 -24.29
CA VAL A 106 5.56 8.25 -25.39
C VAL A 106 4.21 8.27 -26.11
N LYS A 107 3.35 7.29 -25.85
CA LYS A 107 2.00 7.16 -26.41
C LYS A 107 0.91 7.52 -25.39
N GLU A 108 1.28 7.85 -24.15
CA GLU A 108 0.35 8.15 -23.06
C GLU A 108 0.06 9.66 -22.96
N GLU A 109 -1.20 10.02 -22.77
CA GLU A 109 -1.61 11.36 -22.33
C GLU A 109 -1.70 11.40 -20.81
N PHE A 110 -1.34 12.53 -20.18
CA PHE A 110 -1.18 12.60 -18.73
C PHE A 110 -2.42 12.09 -17.96
N PHE A 111 -3.62 12.60 -18.26
CA PHE A 111 -4.85 12.25 -17.54
C PHE A 111 -5.41 10.85 -17.86
N THR A 112 -4.82 10.15 -18.83
CA THR A 112 -5.16 8.77 -19.16
C THR A 112 -3.94 7.85 -19.06
N SER A 113 -2.89 8.31 -18.38
CA SER A 113 -1.64 7.57 -18.21
C SER A 113 -1.78 6.53 -17.11
N ALA A 114 -0.98 5.46 -17.17
CA ALA A 114 -0.94 4.46 -16.10
C ALA A 114 -0.51 5.07 -14.75
N PHE A 115 0.26 6.17 -14.80
CA PHE A 115 0.59 6.95 -13.61
C PHE A 115 -0.66 7.63 -13.03
N TRP A 116 -1.41 8.37 -13.84
CA TRP A 116 -2.57 9.13 -13.36
C TRP A 116 -3.68 8.22 -12.84
N GLU A 117 -3.97 7.13 -13.54
CA GLU A 117 -4.98 6.15 -13.10
C GLU A 117 -4.72 5.61 -11.68
N LYS A 118 -3.44 5.45 -11.30
CA LYS A 118 -3.06 5.04 -9.93
C LYS A 118 -2.95 6.21 -8.95
N ALA A 119 -2.51 7.38 -9.41
CA ALA A 119 -2.22 8.52 -8.55
C ALA A 119 -3.44 9.37 -8.21
N GLU A 120 -4.49 9.34 -9.03
CA GLU A 120 -5.71 10.16 -8.86
C GLU A 120 -6.42 9.87 -7.52
N HIS A 121 -6.41 8.61 -7.09
CA HIS A 121 -7.05 8.17 -5.84
C HIS A 121 -6.14 7.20 -5.08
N LEU A 122 -5.37 7.74 -4.14
CA LEU A 122 -4.45 6.98 -3.28
C LEU A 122 -5.04 6.75 -1.88
N LEU A 123 -5.09 5.49 -1.46
CA LEU A 123 -5.26 5.09 -0.06
C LEU A 123 -3.88 4.79 0.54
N ILE A 124 -3.38 5.72 1.37
CA ILE A 124 -2.06 5.59 1.99
C ILE A 124 -2.20 5.06 3.42
N VAL A 125 -1.57 3.92 3.69
CA VAL A 125 -1.48 3.32 5.02
C VAL A 125 -0.05 3.47 5.54
N TYR A 126 0.06 4.12 6.71
CA TYR A 126 1.34 4.30 7.38
C TYR A 126 1.57 3.24 8.44
N TYR A 127 2.77 2.70 8.50
CA TYR A 127 3.24 1.91 9.65
C TYR A 127 4.48 2.55 10.27
N LEU A 128 4.62 2.45 11.60
CA LEU A 128 5.82 2.91 12.27
C LEU A 128 6.97 1.92 12.03
N TYR A 129 8.07 2.41 11.46
CA TYR A 129 9.29 1.62 11.32
C TYR A 129 10.28 1.97 12.42
N VAL A 130 10.44 1.05 13.37
CA VAL A 130 11.47 1.12 14.41
C VAL A 130 12.70 0.38 13.93
N ARG A 131 13.84 1.06 13.87
CA ARG A 131 15.11 0.41 13.50
C ARG A 131 15.54 -0.53 14.62
N PRO A 132 15.94 -1.79 14.32
CA PRO A 132 16.51 -2.67 15.33
C PRO A 132 17.66 -1.98 16.09
N GLY A 133 17.62 -2.04 17.42
CA GLY A 133 18.64 -1.43 18.30
C GLY A 133 18.51 0.09 18.51
N LYS A 134 17.49 0.75 17.94
CA LYS A 134 17.07 2.09 18.34
C LYS A 134 15.66 2.00 18.89
N GLY A 135 15.45 2.48 20.12
CA GLY A 135 14.11 2.67 20.66
C GLY A 135 13.29 3.63 19.78
N ILE A 136 12.01 3.73 20.09
CA ILE A 136 11.14 4.78 19.53
C ILE A 136 11.69 6.15 19.96
#